data_AF-Q1PUX1-F1
#
_entry.id   AF-Q1PUX1-F1
#
_cell.length_a   1.000
_cell.length_b   1.000
_cell.length_c   1.000
_cell.angle_alpha   90.00
_cell.angle_beta   90.00
_cell.angle_gamma   90.00
#
_symmetry.space_group_name_H-M   'P 1'
#
loop_
_entity.id
_entity.type
_entity.pdbx_description
1 polymer ?
#
loop_
_entity_poly.entity_id
_entity_poly.type
_entity_poly.pdbx_seq_one_letter_code
_entity_poly.pdbx_strand_id
1 'polypeptide(L)'
;MRNRTIARELAIKALYQLDLLGDKAETEIDEFCRQNAEKPDIYKFALLLVTGCRSHVKEIDERISLSAENWDLHRMAVIDKNILRLGVYELLYRDDIPPKVSINEAIELAKKFGDKDSGMFVNGILDKVYNWLKNGKQKDTIQEEKAPDFGISDLHIHTNFSDGTATPEEVVDEAIRLGLSAIAITDHDTIQGFLRADKYNKGGNLQIIPAIEISAFLDPSEIHILGYFIDIHNDALIGLMKKAREDRIERIYKMIEKLHGLQVEINPVEVFDLAGEGSPGRMHLAEVIWRNGYTSTLVDAFYKYIGDKAPAYVPKKTLTPQEAIELIREAKGAPVLAHPGLTQRDNLIEDLVRYGLQGIEVYYPAYTKATVEKYLKLAKKYDLVATGGSDFHGKRKVDTPIAKISIPGNLVKLLKQRCRNN
;
A
#
# COMPACT_ATOMS: atom_id res chain seq x y z
N MET A 1 32.35 -27.49 21.64
CA MET A 1 31.18 -28.02 20.90
C MET A 1 30.10 -28.54 21.83
N ARG A 2 30.38 -29.47 22.76
CA ARG A 2 29.36 -30.08 23.64
C ARG A 2 28.41 -29.09 24.36
N ASN A 3 28.90 -27.95 24.88
CA ASN A 3 28.05 -26.94 25.51
C ASN A 3 27.10 -26.23 24.52
N ARG A 4 27.52 -25.97 23.28
CA ARG A 4 26.68 -25.35 22.24
C ARG A 4 25.57 -26.31 21.81
N THR A 5 25.87 -27.60 21.68
CA THR A 5 24.87 -28.65 21.40
C THR A 5 23.83 -28.75 22.52
N ILE A 6 24.26 -28.81 23.79
CA ILE A 6 23.34 -28.83 24.94
C ILE A 6 22.46 -27.57 24.97
N ALA A 7 23.03 -26.41 24.67
CA ALA A 7 22.28 -25.16 24.61
C ALA A 7 21.24 -25.13 23.47
N ARG A 8 21.51 -25.74 22.32
CA ARG A 8 20.50 -25.90 21.25
C ARG A 8 19.38 -26.85 21.67
N GLU A 9 19.69 -27.94 22.35
CA GLU A 9 18.66 -28.83 22.92
C GLU A 9 17.77 -28.09 23.91
N LEU A 10 18.37 -27.25 24.77
CA LEU A 10 17.63 -26.39 25.68
C LEU A 10 16.77 -25.37 24.93
N ALA A 11 17.29 -24.75 23.87
CA ALA A 11 16.55 -23.81 23.03
C ALA A 11 15.33 -24.46 22.35
N ILE A 12 15.44 -25.69 21.87
CA ILE A 12 14.31 -26.42 21.28
C ILE A 12 13.21 -26.70 22.32
N LYS A 13 13.58 -27.12 23.53
CA LYS A 13 12.61 -27.33 24.62
C LYS A 13 11.89 -26.03 24.99
N ALA A 14 12.62 -24.93 25.07
CA ALA A 14 12.10 -23.59 25.31
C ALA A 14 11.11 -23.15 24.20
N LEU A 15 11.51 -23.25 22.94
CA LEU A 15 10.65 -22.91 21.79
C LEU A 15 9.38 -23.78 21.72
N TYR A 16 9.51 -25.08 22.05
CA TYR A 16 8.36 -25.99 22.11
C TYR A 16 7.37 -25.57 23.20
N GLN A 17 7.85 -25.21 24.40
CA GLN A 17 6.99 -24.73 25.48
C GLN A 17 6.29 -23.41 25.13
N LEU A 18 6.98 -22.48 24.47
CA LEU A 18 6.39 -21.23 23.99
C LEU A 18 5.28 -21.48 22.95
N ASP A 19 5.50 -22.37 22.00
CA ASP A 19 4.50 -22.72 20.98
C ASP A 19 3.26 -23.42 21.58
N LEU A 20 3.40 -24.13 22.70
CA LEU A 20 2.28 -24.77 23.39
C LEU A 20 1.49 -23.82 24.30
N LEU A 21 2.17 -22.92 25.01
CA LEU A 21 1.57 -22.07 26.05
C LEU A 21 1.18 -20.67 25.55
N GLY A 22 1.66 -20.26 24.37
CA GLY A 22 1.41 -18.93 23.80
C GLY A 22 2.02 -17.79 24.62
N ASP A 23 1.50 -16.57 24.45
CA ASP A 23 2.05 -15.32 25.02
C ASP A 23 2.14 -15.31 26.57
N LYS A 24 1.48 -16.25 27.26
CA LYS A 24 1.54 -16.39 28.72
C LYS A 24 2.90 -16.90 29.23
N ALA A 25 3.70 -17.56 28.39
CA ALA A 25 4.98 -18.15 28.78
C ALA A 25 6.20 -17.26 28.45
N GLU A 26 5.99 -16.08 27.84
CA GLU A 26 7.08 -15.21 27.40
C GLU A 26 7.89 -14.64 28.57
N THR A 27 7.25 -14.34 29.69
CA THR A 27 7.91 -13.91 30.93
C THR A 27 8.62 -15.03 31.68
N GLU A 28 8.35 -16.29 31.34
CA GLU A 28 8.89 -17.46 32.05
C GLU A 28 10.07 -18.11 31.32
N ILE A 29 10.33 -17.73 30.07
CA ILE A 29 11.33 -18.40 29.24
C ILE A 29 12.78 -18.16 29.69
N ASP A 30 13.05 -16.97 30.24
CA ASP A 30 14.35 -16.64 30.82
C ASP A 30 14.65 -17.55 32.01
N GLU A 31 13.68 -17.65 32.92
CA GLU A 31 13.76 -18.47 34.12
C GLU A 31 13.84 -19.96 33.76
N PHE A 32 13.06 -20.41 32.77
CA PHE A 32 13.14 -21.77 32.24
C PHE A 32 14.55 -22.11 31.73
N CYS A 33 15.12 -21.25 30.89
CA CYS A 33 16.48 -21.45 30.37
C CYS A 33 17.51 -21.44 31.51
N ARG A 34 17.32 -20.59 32.52
CA ARG A 34 18.25 -20.45 33.65
C ARG A 34 18.23 -21.68 34.56
N GLN A 35 17.05 -22.22 34.88
CA GLN A 35 16.88 -23.39 35.73
C GLN A 35 17.36 -24.69 35.08
N ASN A 36 17.30 -24.76 33.75
CA ASN A 36 17.62 -25.97 32.99
C ASN A 36 19.03 -25.96 32.37
N ALA A 37 19.87 -24.97 32.71
CA ALA A 37 21.24 -24.87 32.25
C ALA A 37 22.24 -25.09 33.39
N GLU A 38 23.09 -26.11 33.26
CA GLU A 38 24.14 -26.41 34.25
C GLU A 38 25.26 -25.36 34.29
N LYS A 39 25.41 -24.55 33.23
CA LYS A 39 26.49 -23.56 33.09
C LYS A 39 25.95 -22.23 32.54
N PRO A 40 26.51 -21.08 32.98
CA PRO A 40 26.09 -19.76 32.49
C PRO A 40 26.18 -19.61 30.96
N ASP A 41 27.20 -20.17 30.33
CA ASP A 41 27.37 -20.06 28.87
C ASP A 41 26.33 -20.88 28.09
N ILE A 42 25.82 -21.98 28.66
CA ILE A 42 24.75 -22.77 28.06
C ILE A 42 23.45 -21.97 28.10
N TYR A 43 23.13 -21.38 29.25
CA TYR A 43 21.97 -20.50 29.42
C TYR A 43 22.00 -19.32 28.46
N LYS A 44 23.10 -18.55 28.44
CA LYS A 44 23.24 -17.35 27.59
C LYS A 44 23.07 -17.68 26.12
N PHE A 45 23.67 -18.77 25.66
CA PHE A 45 23.57 -19.17 24.26
C PHE A 45 22.17 -19.70 23.92
N ALA A 46 21.55 -20.50 24.78
CA ALA A 46 20.18 -20.97 24.58
C ALA A 46 19.18 -19.81 24.51
N LEU A 47 19.26 -18.86 25.44
CA LEU A 47 18.38 -17.68 25.47
C LEU A 47 18.55 -16.81 24.22
N LEU A 48 19.78 -16.63 23.77
CA LEU A 48 20.08 -15.89 22.53
C LEU A 48 19.42 -16.55 21.31
N LEU A 49 19.49 -17.88 21.21
CA LEU A 49 18.86 -18.61 20.13
C LEU A 49 17.33 -18.51 20.18
N VAL A 50 16.73 -18.66 21.37
CA VAL A 50 15.28 -18.57 21.56
C VAL A 50 14.75 -17.18 21.21
N THR A 51 15.37 -16.14 21.75
CA THR A 51 14.98 -14.75 21.49
C THR A 51 15.18 -14.38 20.03
N GLY A 52 16.31 -14.77 19.43
CA GLY A 52 16.58 -14.58 18.01
C GLY A 52 15.54 -15.24 17.10
N CYS A 53 15.22 -16.51 17.34
CA CYS A 53 14.18 -17.21 16.58
C CYS A 53 12.81 -16.52 16.69
N ARG A 54 12.47 -16.00 17.88
CA ARG A 54 11.20 -15.30 18.12
C ARG A 54 11.15 -13.95 17.42
N SER A 55 12.19 -13.14 17.54
CA SER A 55 12.27 -11.82 16.90
C SER A 55 12.20 -11.89 15.37
N HIS A 56 12.67 -12.99 14.79
CA HIS A 56 12.70 -13.21 13.34
C HIS A 56 11.71 -14.28 12.85
N VAL A 57 10.73 -14.68 13.67
CA VAL A 57 9.87 -15.85 13.39
C VAL A 57 9.14 -15.75 12.04
N LYS A 58 8.71 -14.55 11.64
CA LYS A 58 8.02 -14.33 10.36
C LYS A 58 8.92 -14.63 9.15
N GLU A 59 10.13 -14.08 9.14
CA GLU A 59 11.08 -14.25 8.04
C GLU A 59 11.61 -15.69 7.97
N ILE A 60 11.85 -16.28 9.15
CA ILE A 60 12.25 -17.68 9.29
C ILE A 60 11.15 -18.61 8.74
N ASP A 61 9.89 -18.42 9.14
CA ASP A 61 8.76 -19.25 8.70
C ASP A 61 8.50 -19.11 7.20
N GLU A 62 8.62 -17.89 6.65
CA GLU A 62 8.54 -17.65 5.21
C GLU A 62 9.63 -18.42 4.47
N ARG A 63 10.88 -18.37 4.96
CA ARG A 63 12.01 -19.06 4.35
C ARG A 63 11.86 -20.58 4.37
N ILE A 64 11.36 -21.13 5.47
CA ILE A 64 11.04 -22.56 5.59
C ILE A 64 9.94 -22.92 4.59
N SER A 65 8.86 -22.13 4.52
CA SER A 65 7.72 -22.38 3.64
C SER A 65 8.11 -22.36 2.16
N LEU A 66 8.96 -21.41 1.75
CA LEU A 66 9.47 -21.33 0.37
C LEU A 66 10.37 -22.53 0.00
N SER A 67 11.00 -23.16 0.99
CA SER A 67 11.89 -24.31 0.78
C SER A 67 11.13 -25.64 0.82
N ALA A 68 9.96 -25.66 1.46
CA ALA A 68 9.05 -26.79 1.59
C ALA A 68 7.97 -26.75 0.50
N GLU A 69 8.33 -27.13 -0.73
CA GLU A 69 7.39 -27.26 -1.86
C GLU A 69 6.14 -28.06 -1.44
N ASN A 70 4.96 -27.44 -1.55
CA ASN A 70 3.64 -28.03 -1.26
C ASN A 70 3.38 -28.48 0.19
N TRP A 71 4.17 -28.03 1.17
CA TRP A 71 3.94 -28.36 2.58
C TRP A 71 3.47 -27.16 3.38
N ASP A 72 2.28 -27.27 3.99
CA ASP A 72 1.76 -26.27 4.91
C ASP A 72 2.50 -26.37 6.25
N LEU A 73 3.18 -25.29 6.65
CA LEU A 73 3.93 -25.17 7.91
C LEU A 73 3.05 -25.50 9.15
N HIS A 74 1.73 -25.28 9.06
CA HIS A 74 0.77 -25.57 10.13
C HIS A 74 0.50 -27.07 10.30
N ARG A 75 0.84 -27.90 9.31
CA ARG A 75 0.67 -29.36 9.35
C ARG A 75 1.94 -30.09 9.81
N MET A 76 3.01 -29.36 10.09
CA MET A 76 4.29 -29.91 10.53
C MET A 76 4.28 -30.23 12.02
N ALA A 77 4.97 -31.29 12.43
CA ALA A 77 5.22 -31.55 13.84
C ALA A 77 5.90 -30.33 14.49
N VAL A 78 5.39 -29.90 15.64
CA VAL A 78 5.87 -28.68 16.34
C VAL A 78 7.38 -28.77 16.64
N ILE A 79 7.88 -29.98 16.90
CA ILE A 79 9.31 -30.22 17.13
C ILE A 79 10.14 -29.93 15.87
N ASP A 80 9.75 -30.47 14.72
CA ASP A 80 10.47 -30.30 13.44
C ASP A 80 10.42 -28.85 12.98
N LYS A 81 9.27 -28.20 13.16
CA LYS A 81 9.10 -26.76 12.89
C LYS A 81 10.07 -25.92 13.72
N ASN A 82 10.21 -26.21 15.01
CA ASN A 82 11.13 -25.47 15.87
C ASN A 82 12.61 -25.79 15.60
N ILE A 83 12.94 -27.01 15.19
CA ILE A 83 14.29 -27.39 14.74
C ILE A 83 14.65 -26.64 13.45
N LEU A 84 13.73 -26.56 12.50
CA LEU A 84 13.91 -25.79 11.27
C LEU A 84 14.06 -24.29 11.56
N ARG A 85 13.22 -23.73 12.43
CA ARG A 85 13.31 -22.32 12.84
C ARG A 85 14.68 -22.00 13.43
N LEU A 86 15.17 -22.87 14.32
CA LEU A 86 16.49 -22.74 14.93
C LEU A 86 17.62 -22.83 13.89
N GLY A 87 17.57 -23.84 13.01
CA GLY A 87 18.57 -24.04 11.97
C GLY A 87 18.63 -22.89 10.97
N VAL A 88 17.48 -22.39 10.53
CA VAL A 88 17.38 -21.23 9.62
C VAL A 88 17.85 -19.96 10.32
N TYR A 89 17.47 -19.72 11.58
CA TYR A 89 17.98 -18.58 12.35
C TYR A 89 19.51 -18.57 12.40
N GLU A 90 20.14 -19.71 12.71
CA GLU A 90 21.60 -19.80 12.72
C GLU A 90 22.21 -19.58 11.33
N LEU A 91 21.58 -20.09 10.27
CA LEU A 91 22.05 -19.90 8.90
C LEU A 91 21.97 -18.45 8.42
N LEU A 92 20.96 -17.69 8.86
CA LEU A 92 20.70 -16.34 8.38
C LEU A 92 21.36 -15.25 9.24
N TYR A 93 21.47 -15.43 10.56
CA TYR A 93 21.81 -14.36 11.48
C TYR A 93 23.01 -14.65 12.40
N ARG A 94 23.65 -15.82 12.28
CA ARG A 94 24.78 -16.21 13.13
C ARG A 94 26.05 -16.47 12.34
N ASP A 95 26.74 -15.39 11.98
CA ASP A 95 28.04 -15.44 11.30
C ASP A 95 29.15 -16.12 12.14
N ASP A 96 28.97 -16.22 13.46
CA ASP A 96 29.90 -16.94 14.36
C ASP A 96 29.77 -18.47 14.28
N ILE A 97 28.78 -19.00 13.54
CA ILE A 97 28.51 -20.42 13.42
C ILE A 97 28.66 -20.84 11.96
N PRO A 98 29.60 -21.75 11.62
CA PRO A 98 29.74 -22.22 10.26
C PRO A 98 28.44 -22.90 9.77
N PRO A 99 27.93 -22.59 8.56
CA PRO A 99 26.63 -23.10 8.09
C PRO A 99 26.47 -24.63 8.13
N LYS A 100 27.53 -25.37 7.81
CA LYS A 100 27.54 -26.84 7.89
C LYS A 100 27.35 -27.35 9.33
N VAL A 101 27.83 -26.60 10.33
CA VAL A 101 27.64 -26.94 11.74
C VAL A 101 26.18 -26.73 12.11
N SER A 102 25.55 -25.62 11.70
CA SER A 102 24.12 -25.35 11.94
C SER A 102 23.22 -26.44 11.35
N ILE A 103 23.51 -26.86 10.11
CA ILE A 103 22.78 -27.94 9.43
C ILE A 103 22.95 -29.27 10.17
N ASN A 104 24.18 -29.67 10.46
CA ASN A 104 24.45 -30.94 11.15
C ASN A 104 23.81 -30.99 12.54
N GLU A 105 23.87 -29.89 13.30
CA GLU A 105 23.28 -29.83 14.64
C GLU A 105 21.75 -29.91 14.58
N ALA A 106 21.11 -29.27 13.59
CA ALA A 106 19.68 -29.39 13.38
C ALA A 106 19.26 -30.82 13.01
N ILE A 107 20.05 -31.52 12.19
CA ILE A 107 19.79 -32.92 11.82
C ILE A 107 19.90 -33.85 13.04
N GLU A 108 20.92 -33.65 13.88
CA GLU A 108 21.07 -34.46 15.10
C GLU A 108 19.95 -34.18 16.10
N LEU A 109 19.47 -32.94 16.22
CA LEU A 109 18.27 -32.62 16.99
C LEU A 109 17.02 -33.32 16.42
N ALA A 110 16.86 -33.33 15.09
CA ALA A 110 15.75 -33.98 14.42
C ALA A 110 15.76 -35.50 14.63
N LYS A 111 16.92 -36.15 14.57
CA LYS A 111 17.07 -37.58 14.90
C LYS A 111 16.78 -37.88 16.38
N LYS A 112 17.07 -36.93 17.26
CA LYS A 112 16.91 -37.10 18.72
C LYS A 112 15.47 -36.90 19.18
N PHE A 113 14.75 -35.94 18.60
CA PHE A 113 13.43 -35.50 19.08
C PHE A 113 12.29 -35.67 18.08
N GLY A 114 12.60 -35.84 16.79
CA GLY A 114 11.63 -36.05 15.72
C GLY A 114 11.32 -37.53 15.49
N ASP A 115 10.63 -37.83 14.39
CA ASP A 115 10.34 -39.18 13.94
C ASP A 115 11.48 -39.76 13.06
N LYS A 116 11.26 -40.97 12.53
CA LYS A 116 12.25 -41.69 11.70
C LYS A 116 12.64 -40.93 10.42
N ASP A 117 11.79 -40.04 9.93
CA ASP A 117 11.94 -39.32 8.67
C ASP A 117 12.37 -37.84 8.90
N SER A 118 12.18 -37.30 10.11
CA SER A 118 12.52 -35.91 10.49
C SER A 118 13.96 -35.52 10.14
N GLY A 119 14.95 -36.41 10.35
CA GLY A 119 16.35 -36.12 10.04
C GLY A 119 16.60 -35.84 8.54
N MET A 120 15.98 -36.64 7.67
CA MET A 120 16.07 -36.47 6.21
C MET A 120 15.30 -35.23 5.75
N PHE A 121 14.13 -35.00 6.33
CA PHE A 121 13.29 -33.83 6.05
C PHE A 121 14.00 -32.52 6.40
N VAL A 122 14.53 -32.41 7.63
CA VAL A 122 15.26 -31.22 8.10
C VAL A 122 16.50 -30.96 7.25
N ASN A 123 17.26 -32.01 6.91
CA ASN A 123 18.40 -31.87 6.01
C ASN A 123 17.98 -31.30 4.65
N GLY A 124 16.94 -31.86 4.03
CA GLY A 124 16.47 -31.42 2.71
C GLY A 124 16.05 -29.94 2.68
N ILE A 125 15.37 -29.46 3.72
CA ILE A 125 14.97 -28.05 3.82
C ILE A 125 16.18 -27.16 4.08
N LEU A 126 17.04 -27.48 5.04
CA LEU A 126 18.18 -26.64 5.37
C LEU A 126 19.24 -26.62 4.26
N ASP A 127 19.40 -27.70 3.51
CA ASP A 127 20.25 -27.72 2.31
C ASP A 127 19.71 -26.78 1.22
N LYS A 128 18.38 -26.73 1.00
CA LYS A 128 17.77 -25.74 0.09
C LYS A 128 17.99 -24.31 0.59
N VAL A 129 17.84 -24.07 1.89
CA VAL A 129 18.10 -22.76 2.50
C VAL A 129 19.56 -22.35 2.34
N TYR A 130 20.48 -23.27 2.59
CA TYR A 130 21.92 -23.05 2.45
C TYR A 130 22.37 -22.87 1.01
N ASN A 131 21.81 -23.64 0.08
CA ASN A 131 22.09 -23.49 -1.34
C ASN A 131 21.61 -22.14 -1.87
N TRP A 132 20.47 -21.62 -1.38
CA TRP A 132 20.08 -20.25 -1.64
C TRP A 132 21.02 -19.23 -0.99
N LEU A 133 21.53 -19.45 0.23
CA LEU A 133 22.54 -18.55 0.81
C LEU A 133 23.83 -18.51 -0.03
N LYS A 134 24.22 -19.65 -0.61
CA LYS A 134 25.41 -19.78 -1.48
C LYS A 134 25.21 -19.26 -2.89
N ASN A 135 24.08 -19.57 -3.50
CA ASN A 135 23.80 -19.27 -4.90
C ASN A 135 23.07 -17.93 -5.08
N GLY A 136 22.38 -17.45 -4.03
CA GLY A 136 21.70 -16.16 -3.96
C GLY A 136 22.71 -15.02 -3.96
N LYS A 137 23.74 -15.05 -3.10
CA LYS A 137 24.73 -13.94 -3.05
C LYS A 137 25.50 -13.65 -4.34
N GLN A 138 25.47 -14.53 -5.35
CA GLN A 138 26.14 -14.31 -6.65
C GLN A 138 25.18 -14.22 -7.86
N LYS A 139 23.88 -14.44 -7.67
CA LYS A 139 22.83 -14.13 -8.66
C LYS A 139 21.94 -12.95 -8.25
N ASP A 140 22.12 -12.41 -7.04
CA ASP A 140 21.51 -11.17 -6.53
C ASP A 140 22.28 -9.90 -6.98
N THR A 141 23.29 -10.03 -7.88
CA THR A 141 23.99 -8.88 -8.51
C THR A 141 23.51 -8.54 -9.93
N ILE A 142 22.38 -9.08 -10.38
CA ILE A 142 21.50 -8.31 -11.28
C ILE A 142 20.50 -7.64 -10.35
N GLN A 143 20.81 -6.39 -9.99
CA GLN A 143 19.92 -5.43 -9.31
C GLN A 143 18.81 -6.09 -8.49
N GLU A 144 19.07 -6.37 -7.20
CA GLU A 144 18.04 -6.06 -6.22
C GLU A 144 17.64 -4.59 -6.45
N GLU A 145 16.59 -4.36 -7.23
CA GLU A 145 15.62 -3.39 -6.77
C GLU A 145 15.25 -3.86 -5.37
N LYS A 146 15.91 -3.32 -4.34
CA LYS A 146 15.36 -3.29 -2.98
C LYS A 146 13.87 -3.10 -3.18
N ALA A 147 13.04 -4.05 -2.74
CA ALA A 147 11.59 -3.84 -2.77
C ALA A 147 11.36 -2.43 -2.24
N PRO A 148 10.80 -1.51 -3.05
CA PRO A 148 11.05 -0.10 -2.86
C PRO A 148 10.80 0.30 -1.43
N ASP A 149 11.77 0.98 -0.83
CA ASP A 149 11.54 1.56 0.48
C ASP A 149 10.59 2.73 0.26
N PHE A 150 9.30 2.46 0.40
CA PHE A 150 8.28 3.49 0.28
C PHE A 150 8.39 4.53 1.39
N GLY A 151 9.21 4.29 2.43
CA GLY A 151 9.62 5.29 3.42
C GLY A 151 8.46 6.12 3.95
N ILE A 152 8.56 7.45 3.91
CA ILE A 152 7.39 8.31 4.13
C ILE A 152 6.76 8.61 2.78
N SER A 153 5.44 8.42 2.66
CA SER A 153 4.72 8.58 1.39
C SER A 153 3.47 9.45 1.49
N ASP A 154 3.15 10.15 0.40
CA ASP A 154 1.88 10.86 0.21
C ASP A 154 1.12 10.24 -0.97
N LEU A 155 -0.05 9.62 -0.69
CA LEU A 155 -0.76 8.80 -1.66
C LEU A 155 -1.95 9.48 -2.33
N HIS A 156 -2.14 10.79 -2.16
CA HIS A 156 -3.29 11.49 -2.75
C HIS A 156 -2.88 12.89 -3.19
N ILE A 157 -2.49 13.01 -4.47
CA ILE A 157 -1.95 14.24 -5.04
C ILE A 157 -2.55 14.45 -6.44
N HIS A 158 -3.03 15.67 -6.71
CA HIS A 158 -3.56 16.09 -8.00
C HIS A 158 -2.61 17.05 -8.71
N THR A 159 -2.58 16.95 -10.04
CA THR A 159 -1.79 17.81 -10.92
C THR A 159 -2.70 18.62 -11.85
N ASN A 160 -2.10 19.47 -12.68
CA ASN A 160 -2.80 20.18 -13.75
C ASN A 160 -3.37 19.26 -14.85
N PHE A 161 -3.16 17.94 -14.79
CA PHE A 161 -3.83 16.98 -15.67
C PHE A 161 -5.29 16.72 -15.27
N SER A 162 -5.70 17.11 -14.07
CA SER A 162 -7.10 17.09 -13.63
C SER A 162 -7.53 18.47 -13.12
N ASP A 163 -7.54 18.70 -11.81
CA ASP A 163 -7.96 19.96 -11.19
C ASP A 163 -6.97 20.51 -10.15
N GLY A 164 -5.77 19.95 -10.08
CA GLY A 164 -4.62 20.60 -9.45
C GLY A 164 -4.09 21.77 -10.29
N THR A 165 -3.15 22.54 -9.74
CA THR A 165 -2.47 23.62 -10.47
C THR A 165 -0.99 23.39 -10.72
N ALA A 166 -0.37 22.46 -9.99
CA ALA A 166 1.05 22.16 -10.15
C ALA A 166 1.25 21.19 -11.32
N THR A 167 2.37 21.30 -12.04
CA THR A 167 2.72 20.30 -13.04
C THR A 167 3.21 19.01 -12.36
N PRO A 168 3.19 17.86 -13.05
CA PRO A 168 3.73 16.62 -12.51
C PRO A 168 5.22 16.74 -12.12
N GLU A 169 6.00 17.54 -12.85
CA GLU A 169 7.41 17.81 -12.53
C GLU A 169 7.55 18.63 -11.24
N GLU A 170 6.76 19.69 -11.06
CA GLU A 170 6.76 20.48 -9.82
C GLU A 170 6.39 19.62 -8.61
N VAL A 171 5.46 18.67 -8.77
CA VAL A 171 5.09 17.70 -7.73
C VAL A 171 6.27 16.78 -7.39
N VAL A 172 7.00 16.27 -8.39
CA VAL A 172 8.18 15.42 -8.18
C VAL A 172 9.29 16.18 -7.45
N ASP A 173 9.62 17.39 -7.91
CA ASP A 173 10.66 18.23 -7.32
C ASP A 173 10.35 18.53 -5.85
N GLU A 174 9.10 18.87 -5.55
CA GLU A 174 8.65 19.15 -4.18
C GLU A 174 8.68 17.91 -3.29
N ALA A 175 8.25 16.75 -3.80
CA ALA A 175 8.31 15.49 -3.08
C ALA A 175 9.76 15.10 -2.71
N ILE A 176 10.70 15.26 -3.65
CA ILE A 176 12.13 15.04 -3.42
C ILE A 176 12.66 16.02 -2.38
N ARG A 177 12.32 17.31 -2.49
CA ARG A 177 12.73 18.36 -1.55
C ARG A 177 12.26 18.07 -0.12
N LEU A 178 11.06 17.49 0.03
CA LEU A 178 10.48 17.09 1.31
C LEU A 178 11.01 15.76 1.84
N GLY A 179 11.86 15.06 1.07
CA GLY A 179 12.44 13.77 1.47
C GLY A 179 11.43 12.63 1.46
N LEU A 180 10.34 12.73 0.69
CA LEU A 180 9.41 11.63 0.50
C LEU A 180 10.11 10.51 -0.26
N SER A 181 9.83 9.27 0.12
CA SER A 181 10.35 8.09 -0.58
C SER A 181 9.37 7.56 -1.61
N ALA A 182 8.08 7.88 -1.48
CA ALA A 182 7.08 7.59 -2.50
C ALA A 182 5.96 8.63 -2.57
N ILE A 183 5.38 8.79 -3.75
CA ILE A 183 4.15 9.54 -3.99
C ILE A 183 3.20 8.77 -4.90
N ALA A 184 1.91 9.08 -4.84
CA ALA A 184 0.94 8.67 -5.86
C ALA A 184 0.25 9.91 -6.44
N ILE A 185 0.34 10.08 -7.75
CA ILE A 185 -0.45 11.08 -8.49
C ILE A 185 -1.77 10.42 -8.85
N THR A 186 -2.86 10.96 -8.33
CA THR A 186 -4.21 10.38 -8.36
C THR A 186 -5.18 11.29 -9.09
N ASP A 187 -4.75 11.85 -10.22
CA ASP A 187 -5.58 12.75 -11.03
C ASP A 187 -6.95 12.14 -11.35
N HIS A 188 -7.99 12.98 -11.34
CA HIS A 188 -9.35 12.53 -11.60
C HIS A 188 -9.53 11.93 -13.01
N ASP A 189 -9.89 10.64 -13.05
CA ASP A 189 -10.19 9.85 -14.25
C ASP A 189 -9.08 9.85 -15.33
N THR A 190 -7.82 10.07 -14.96
CA THR A 190 -6.69 10.07 -15.89
C THR A 190 -5.38 9.68 -15.21
N ILE A 191 -4.51 8.97 -15.93
CA ILE A 191 -3.15 8.63 -15.47
C ILE A 191 -2.06 9.49 -16.15
N GLN A 192 -2.44 10.50 -16.94
CA GLN A 192 -1.48 11.26 -17.73
C GLN A 192 -0.47 12.03 -16.87
N GLY A 193 -0.91 12.56 -15.72
CA GLY A 193 -0.02 13.18 -14.74
C GLY A 193 0.99 12.19 -14.17
N PHE A 194 0.55 10.97 -13.82
CA PHE A 194 1.43 9.87 -13.42
C PHE A 194 2.47 9.56 -14.51
N LEU A 195 2.06 9.34 -15.76
CA LEU A 195 2.97 8.98 -16.86
C LEU A 195 4.06 10.05 -17.08
N ARG A 196 3.67 11.32 -16.97
CA ARG A 196 4.59 12.45 -17.12
C ARG A 196 5.57 12.55 -15.95
N ALA A 197 5.10 12.37 -14.72
CA ALA A 197 5.96 12.35 -13.54
C ALA A 197 6.93 11.16 -13.54
N ASP A 198 6.46 9.96 -13.87
CA ASP A 198 7.27 8.74 -13.95
C ASP A 198 8.40 8.89 -14.97
N LYS A 199 8.07 9.44 -16.16
CA LYS A 199 9.07 9.76 -17.18
C LYS A 199 10.08 10.79 -16.70
N TYR A 200 9.65 11.84 -15.99
CA TYR A 200 10.51 12.90 -15.47
C TYR A 200 11.47 12.38 -14.38
N ASN A 201 10.97 11.53 -13.49
CA ASN A 201 11.71 10.92 -12.39
C ASN A 201 12.51 9.66 -12.80
N LYS A 202 12.64 9.36 -14.10
CA LYS A 202 13.31 8.14 -14.57
C LYS A 202 14.76 8.07 -14.06
N GLY A 203 15.06 7.06 -13.22
CA GLY A 203 16.37 6.88 -12.59
C GLY A 203 16.56 7.66 -11.27
N GLY A 204 15.52 8.35 -10.80
CA GLY A 204 15.47 8.98 -9.48
C GLY A 204 15.17 7.99 -8.35
N ASN A 205 15.39 8.42 -7.12
CA ASN A 205 15.16 7.61 -5.91
C ASN A 205 13.73 7.69 -5.38
N LEU A 206 12.94 8.67 -5.84
CA LEU A 206 11.52 8.79 -5.48
C LEU A 206 10.73 7.69 -6.18
N GLN A 207 9.83 7.02 -5.47
CA GLN A 207 8.94 6.02 -6.06
C GLN A 207 7.63 6.69 -6.46
N ILE A 208 7.28 6.65 -7.74
CA ILE A 208 6.00 7.18 -8.23
C ILE A 208 5.07 5.98 -8.45
N ILE A 209 4.04 5.89 -7.63
CA ILE A 209 3.09 4.78 -7.64
C ILE A 209 2.07 5.02 -8.77
N PRO A 210 1.87 4.06 -9.70
CA PRO A 210 0.81 4.14 -10.70
C PRO A 210 -0.54 4.21 -9.99
N ALA A 211 -1.24 5.33 -10.15
CA ALA A 211 -2.49 5.57 -9.44
C ALA A 211 -3.45 6.47 -10.22
N ILE A 212 -4.71 6.48 -9.79
CA ILE A 212 -5.82 7.24 -10.36
C ILE A 212 -6.89 7.46 -9.29
N GLU A 213 -7.63 8.56 -9.36
CA GLU A 213 -8.88 8.72 -8.62
C GLU A 213 -10.07 8.64 -9.59
N ILE A 214 -10.89 7.59 -9.47
CA ILE A 214 -12.08 7.42 -10.30
C ILE A 214 -13.25 8.09 -9.60
N SER A 215 -13.89 9.04 -10.30
CA SER A 215 -15.17 9.57 -9.83
C SER A 215 -16.29 8.58 -10.08
N ALA A 216 -16.94 8.14 -9.01
CA ALA A 216 -18.17 7.37 -9.06
C ALA A 216 -19.35 8.19 -8.51
N PHE A 217 -20.56 7.79 -8.87
CA PHE A 217 -21.77 8.39 -8.34
C PHE A 217 -22.70 7.32 -7.79
N LEU A 218 -23.21 7.60 -6.60
CA LEU A 218 -24.31 6.85 -6.01
C LEU A 218 -25.23 7.86 -5.36
N ASP A 219 -26.50 7.89 -5.73
CA ASP A 219 -27.43 8.90 -5.22
C ASP A 219 -27.35 9.00 -3.68
N PRO A 220 -27.26 10.21 -3.09
CA PRO A 220 -27.36 11.54 -3.73
C PRO A 220 -26.02 12.23 -4.04
N SER A 221 -24.88 11.54 -3.93
CA SER A 221 -23.56 12.18 -3.94
C SER A 221 -22.52 11.44 -4.77
N GLU A 222 -21.47 12.17 -5.17
CA GLU A 222 -20.26 11.55 -5.70
C GLU A 222 -19.54 10.76 -4.58
N ILE A 223 -18.85 9.70 -5.00
CA ILE A 223 -18.00 8.84 -4.18
C ILE A 223 -16.73 8.62 -5.00
N HIS A 224 -15.58 8.83 -4.40
CA HIS A 224 -14.32 8.66 -5.10
C HIS A 224 -13.60 7.40 -4.66
N ILE A 225 -13.11 6.65 -5.63
CA ILE A 225 -12.34 5.43 -5.42
C ILE A 225 -10.94 5.65 -5.99
N LEU A 226 -9.95 5.62 -5.12
CA LEU A 226 -8.54 5.65 -5.48
C LEU A 226 -8.12 4.25 -5.94
N GLY A 227 -7.41 4.17 -7.06
CA GLY A 227 -6.78 2.94 -7.53
C GLY A 227 -5.27 3.06 -7.43
N TYR A 228 -4.61 2.13 -6.74
CA TYR A 228 -3.16 2.10 -6.58
C TYR A 228 -2.52 0.87 -7.20
N PHE A 229 -1.29 1.02 -7.68
CA PHE A 229 -0.52 -0.02 -8.37
C PHE A 229 -1.29 -0.62 -9.54
N ILE A 230 -2.01 0.24 -10.26
CA ILE A 230 -2.81 -0.15 -11.42
C ILE A 230 -1.92 -0.52 -12.61
N ASP A 231 -2.36 -1.51 -13.39
CA ASP A 231 -1.82 -1.85 -14.70
C ASP A 231 -2.25 -0.77 -15.70
N ILE A 232 -1.33 0.15 -15.97
CA ILE A 232 -1.54 1.31 -16.86
C ILE A 232 -1.77 0.94 -18.32
N HIS A 233 -1.56 -0.34 -18.69
CA HIS A 233 -1.79 -0.87 -20.03
C HIS A 233 -3.08 -1.66 -20.14
N ASN A 234 -3.90 -1.71 -19.09
CA ASN A 234 -5.20 -2.38 -19.13
C ASN A 234 -6.17 -1.66 -20.09
N ASP A 235 -6.71 -2.42 -21.05
CA ASP A 235 -7.59 -1.89 -22.11
C ASP A 235 -8.90 -1.30 -21.56
N ALA A 236 -9.50 -1.92 -20.54
CA ALA A 236 -10.73 -1.44 -19.94
C ALA A 236 -10.53 -0.09 -19.24
N LEU A 237 -9.41 0.07 -18.52
CA LEU A 237 -9.03 1.32 -17.87
C LEU A 237 -8.76 2.43 -18.91
N ILE A 238 -8.02 2.11 -19.98
CA ILE A 238 -7.77 3.04 -21.10
C ILE A 238 -9.09 3.46 -21.76
N GLY A 239 -9.99 2.50 -22.01
CA GLY A 239 -11.31 2.74 -22.56
C GLY A 239 -12.16 3.67 -21.69
N LEU A 240 -12.14 3.46 -20.36
CA LEU A 240 -12.82 4.33 -19.40
C LEU A 240 -12.28 5.76 -19.49
N MET A 241 -10.96 5.95 -19.38
CA MET A 241 -10.35 7.29 -19.37
C MET A 241 -10.68 8.06 -20.65
N LYS A 242 -10.67 7.38 -21.80
CA LYS A 242 -11.09 7.97 -23.08
C LYS A 242 -12.55 8.42 -23.03
N LYS A 243 -13.46 7.54 -22.60
CA LYS A 243 -14.89 7.85 -22.48
C LYS A 243 -15.16 8.98 -21.48
N ALA A 244 -14.49 8.96 -20.33
CA ALA A 244 -14.60 9.99 -19.31
C ALA A 244 -14.16 11.37 -19.83
N ARG A 245 -13.10 11.42 -20.64
CA ARG A 245 -12.66 12.65 -21.31
C ARG A 245 -13.69 13.15 -22.32
N GLU A 246 -14.23 12.27 -23.16
CA GLU A 246 -15.28 12.61 -24.14
C GLU A 246 -16.54 13.15 -23.44
N ASP A 247 -17.01 12.45 -22.39
CA ASP A 247 -18.17 12.87 -21.60
C ASP A 247 -17.93 14.21 -20.89
N ARG A 248 -16.70 14.50 -20.43
CA ARG A 248 -16.34 15.80 -19.84
C ARG A 248 -16.38 16.92 -20.87
N ILE A 249 -15.88 16.69 -22.08
CA ILE A 249 -15.95 17.67 -23.18
C ILE A 249 -17.41 17.95 -23.55
N GLU A 250 -18.21 16.90 -23.78
CA GLU A 250 -19.65 17.02 -24.07
C GLU A 250 -20.37 17.80 -22.97
N ARG A 251 -20.05 17.50 -21.71
CA ARG A 251 -20.61 18.17 -20.55
C ARG A 251 -20.25 19.65 -20.50
N ILE A 252 -19.01 20.05 -20.80
CA ILE A 252 -18.61 21.46 -20.85
C ILE A 252 -19.41 22.22 -21.90
N TYR A 253 -19.57 21.66 -23.11
CA TYR A 253 -20.41 22.29 -24.14
C TYR A 253 -21.85 22.49 -23.66
N LYS A 254 -22.47 21.48 -23.05
CA LYS A 254 -23.84 21.59 -22.51
C LYS A 254 -23.95 22.64 -21.38
N MET A 255 -22.91 22.75 -20.54
CA MET A 255 -22.88 23.77 -19.49
C MET A 255 -22.75 25.18 -20.10
N ILE A 256 -21.92 25.35 -21.12
CA ILE A 256 -21.76 26.62 -21.86
C ILE A 256 -23.06 27.01 -22.55
N GLU A 257 -23.76 26.08 -23.20
CA GLU A 257 -25.07 26.34 -23.80
C GLU A 257 -26.08 26.87 -22.77
N LYS A 258 -26.12 26.27 -21.57
CA LYS A 258 -26.94 26.77 -20.46
C LYS A 258 -26.50 28.16 -19.98
N LEU A 259 -25.19 28.44 -19.95
CA LEU A 259 -24.65 29.74 -19.57
C LEU A 259 -25.04 30.84 -20.58
N HIS A 260 -24.98 30.55 -21.89
CA HIS A 260 -25.45 31.47 -22.94
C HIS A 260 -26.93 31.83 -22.74
N GLY A 261 -27.77 30.84 -22.38
CA GLY A 261 -29.17 31.08 -22.01
C GLY A 261 -29.37 32.00 -20.79
N LEU A 262 -28.33 32.20 -19.98
CA LEU A 262 -28.29 33.10 -18.81
C LEU A 262 -27.54 34.41 -19.10
N GLN A 263 -27.28 34.73 -20.37
CA GLN A 263 -26.51 35.90 -20.81
C GLN A 263 -25.06 35.89 -20.32
N VAL A 264 -24.49 34.70 -20.11
CA VAL A 264 -23.08 34.50 -19.76
C VAL A 264 -22.37 33.89 -20.97
N GLU A 265 -21.83 34.76 -21.82
CA GLU A 265 -21.14 34.39 -23.05
C GLU A 265 -19.73 33.86 -22.74
N ILE A 266 -19.53 32.57 -22.95
CA ILE A 266 -18.26 31.86 -22.76
C ILE A 266 -17.83 31.22 -24.08
N ASN A 267 -16.57 31.44 -24.48
CA ASN A 267 -15.95 30.72 -25.58
C ASN A 267 -15.39 29.38 -25.06
N PRO A 268 -15.84 28.22 -25.61
CA PRO A 268 -15.30 26.92 -25.22
C PRO A 268 -13.79 26.80 -25.35
N VAL A 269 -13.18 27.50 -26.33
CA VAL A 269 -11.72 27.47 -26.54
C VAL A 269 -10.96 27.94 -25.31
N GLU A 270 -11.43 28.99 -24.63
CA GLU A 270 -10.79 29.49 -23.40
C GLU A 270 -10.77 28.42 -22.29
N VAL A 271 -11.85 27.62 -22.18
CA VAL A 271 -11.95 26.55 -21.19
C VAL A 271 -10.96 25.42 -21.51
N PHE A 272 -10.84 25.06 -22.78
CA PHE A 272 -9.93 23.99 -23.21
C PHE A 272 -8.46 24.43 -23.19
N ASP A 273 -8.17 25.68 -23.53
CA ASP A 273 -6.83 26.26 -23.44
C ASP A 273 -6.34 26.29 -21.99
N LEU A 274 -7.23 26.60 -21.03
CA LEU A 274 -6.91 26.51 -19.61
C LEU A 274 -6.69 25.08 -19.13
N ALA A 275 -7.44 24.10 -19.66
CA ALA A 275 -7.23 22.69 -19.33
C ALA A 275 -5.92 22.16 -19.94
N GLY A 276 -5.46 22.72 -21.06
CA GLY A 276 -4.23 22.34 -21.74
C GLY A 276 -4.21 20.86 -22.12
N GLU A 277 -3.18 20.14 -21.69
CA GLU A 277 -3.06 18.69 -21.88
C GLU A 277 -3.96 17.88 -20.92
N GLY A 278 -4.48 18.52 -19.87
CA GLY A 278 -5.31 17.94 -18.85
C GLY A 278 -6.78 17.73 -19.23
N SER A 279 -7.54 17.20 -18.27
CA SER A 279 -8.96 16.88 -18.44
C SER A 279 -9.83 18.11 -18.12
N PRO A 280 -10.63 18.63 -19.08
CA PRO A 280 -11.47 19.79 -18.85
C PRO A 280 -12.56 19.48 -17.81
N GLY A 281 -12.98 20.49 -17.07
CA GLY A 281 -13.85 20.31 -15.91
C GLY A 281 -14.48 21.61 -15.43
N ARG A 282 -15.36 21.51 -14.43
CA ARG A 282 -16.06 22.67 -13.87
C ARG A 282 -15.11 23.74 -13.36
N MET A 283 -13.97 23.34 -12.80
CA MET A 283 -12.94 24.27 -12.32
C MET A 283 -12.44 25.19 -13.43
N HIS A 284 -12.11 24.63 -14.60
CA HIS A 284 -11.69 25.42 -15.77
C HIS A 284 -12.81 26.37 -16.24
N LEU A 285 -14.06 25.89 -16.29
CA LEU A 285 -15.20 26.72 -16.64
C LEU A 285 -15.45 27.84 -15.61
N ALA A 286 -15.31 27.56 -14.31
CA ALA A 286 -15.40 28.53 -13.23
C ALA A 286 -14.39 29.66 -13.41
N GLU A 287 -13.15 29.27 -13.76
CA GLU A 287 -12.05 30.18 -13.96
C GLU A 287 -12.28 31.09 -15.18
N VAL A 288 -12.81 30.58 -16.30
CA VAL A 288 -13.21 31.42 -17.44
C VAL A 288 -14.35 32.37 -17.08
N ILE A 289 -15.39 31.89 -16.39
CA ILE A 289 -16.52 32.74 -15.94
C ILE A 289 -16.01 33.90 -15.07
N TRP A 290 -15.08 33.62 -14.16
CA TRP A 290 -14.47 34.62 -13.29
C TRP A 290 -13.57 35.59 -14.06
N ARG A 291 -12.64 35.08 -14.89
CA ARG A 291 -11.73 35.90 -15.70
C ARG A 291 -12.47 36.83 -16.67
N ASN A 292 -13.63 36.41 -17.17
CA ASN A 292 -14.46 37.23 -18.07
C ASN A 292 -15.38 38.21 -17.31
N GLY A 293 -15.27 38.30 -15.98
CA GLY A 293 -15.92 39.33 -15.17
C GLY A 293 -17.38 39.04 -14.79
N TYR A 294 -17.90 37.84 -15.07
CA TYR A 294 -19.28 37.48 -14.73
C TYR A 294 -19.51 37.20 -13.23
N THR A 295 -18.41 37.04 -12.47
CA THR A 295 -18.40 36.81 -11.03
C THR A 295 -17.18 37.47 -10.37
N SER A 296 -17.27 37.76 -9.07
CA SER A 296 -16.19 38.42 -8.32
C SER A 296 -15.10 37.45 -7.89
N THR A 297 -15.46 36.19 -7.63
CA THR A 297 -14.53 35.13 -7.24
C THR A 297 -14.82 33.83 -7.99
N LEU A 298 -13.84 32.93 -8.01
CA LEU A 298 -14.02 31.58 -8.55
C LEU A 298 -15.12 30.79 -7.81
N VAL A 299 -15.24 30.99 -6.49
CA VAL A 299 -16.29 30.37 -5.67
C VAL A 299 -17.68 30.85 -6.06
N ASP A 300 -17.82 32.14 -6.40
CA ASP A 300 -19.08 32.70 -6.86
C ASP A 300 -19.53 32.07 -8.19
N ALA A 301 -18.61 31.72 -9.09
CA ALA A 301 -18.95 31.02 -10.32
C ALA A 301 -19.62 29.67 -10.04
N PHE A 302 -19.10 28.92 -9.06
CA PHE A 302 -19.74 27.68 -8.60
C PHE A 302 -21.11 27.94 -8.01
N TYR A 303 -21.23 28.85 -7.06
CA TYR A 303 -22.50 29.10 -6.38
C TYR A 303 -23.59 29.61 -7.35
N LYS A 304 -23.23 30.55 -8.24
CA LYS A 304 -24.18 31.25 -9.10
C LYS A 304 -24.59 30.43 -10.32
N TYR A 305 -23.68 29.65 -10.91
CA TYR A 305 -23.90 29.08 -12.24
C TYR A 305 -23.70 27.57 -12.34
N ILE A 306 -22.58 27.03 -11.86
CA ILE A 306 -22.11 25.69 -12.31
C ILE A 306 -21.94 24.64 -11.20
N GLY A 307 -22.16 25.03 -9.95
CA GLY A 307 -22.16 24.14 -8.78
C GLY A 307 -23.35 23.16 -8.81
N ASP A 308 -23.38 22.23 -7.87
CA ASP A 308 -24.45 21.23 -7.83
C ASP A 308 -25.81 21.93 -7.70
N LYS A 309 -26.76 21.52 -8.55
CA LYS A 309 -28.12 22.12 -8.66
C LYS A 309 -28.15 23.58 -9.14
N ALA A 310 -27.03 24.19 -9.49
CA ALA A 310 -27.00 25.54 -10.06
C ALA A 310 -27.57 25.56 -11.50
N PRO A 311 -27.98 26.72 -12.04
CA PRO A 311 -28.72 26.82 -13.30
C PRO A 311 -28.03 26.17 -14.52
N ALA A 312 -26.71 26.32 -14.63
CA ALA A 312 -25.91 25.72 -15.70
C ALA A 312 -25.31 24.36 -15.33
N TYR A 313 -25.71 23.76 -14.22
CA TYR A 313 -25.27 22.42 -13.83
C TYR A 313 -25.72 21.37 -14.83
N VAL A 314 -24.80 20.48 -15.18
CA VAL A 314 -25.07 19.25 -15.93
C VAL A 314 -24.47 18.11 -15.11
N PRO A 315 -25.23 17.04 -14.79
CA PRO A 315 -24.69 15.92 -14.04
C PRO A 315 -23.58 15.23 -14.85
N LYS A 316 -22.56 14.73 -14.15
CA LYS A 316 -21.47 13.97 -14.77
C LYS A 316 -21.94 12.54 -14.98
N LYS A 317 -21.78 12.00 -16.19
CA LYS A 317 -21.88 10.54 -16.40
C LYS A 317 -20.68 9.90 -15.72
N THR A 318 -20.92 9.05 -14.74
CA THR A 318 -19.89 8.42 -13.92
C THR A 318 -20.24 6.95 -13.72
N LEU A 319 -19.23 6.19 -13.32
CA LEU A 319 -19.42 4.82 -12.88
C LEU A 319 -20.19 4.79 -11.55
N THR A 320 -20.79 3.66 -11.25
CA THR A 320 -21.15 3.30 -9.88
C THR A 320 -19.88 2.98 -9.08
N PRO A 321 -19.91 3.06 -7.73
CA PRO A 321 -18.76 2.66 -6.91
C PRO A 321 -18.34 1.21 -7.13
N GLN A 322 -19.31 0.32 -7.42
CA GLN A 322 -19.04 -1.08 -7.75
C GLN A 322 -18.21 -1.18 -9.03
N GLU A 323 -18.67 -0.58 -10.14
CA GLU A 323 -17.96 -0.61 -11.42
C GLU A 323 -16.55 0.00 -11.30
N ALA A 324 -16.38 1.07 -10.51
CA ALA A 324 -15.06 1.65 -10.27
C ALA A 324 -14.12 0.69 -9.53
N ILE A 325 -14.60 0.00 -8.50
CA ILE A 325 -13.84 -1.01 -7.75
C ILE A 325 -13.46 -2.18 -8.66
N GLU A 326 -14.44 -2.73 -9.39
CA GLU A 326 -14.24 -3.85 -10.31
C GLU A 326 -13.21 -3.50 -11.40
N LEU A 327 -13.27 -2.30 -11.97
CA LEU A 327 -12.31 -1.85 -12.97
C LEU A 327 -10.89 -1.75 -12.40
N ILE A 328 -10.72 -1.19 -11.21
CA ILE A 328 -9.40 -1.11 -10.56
C ILE A 328 -8.85 -2.53 -10.31
N ARG A 329 -9.71 -3.46 -9.89
CA ARG A 329 -9.35 -4.87 -9.68
C ARG A 329 -8.95 -5.56 -10.98
N GLU A 330 -9.68 -5.33 -12.05
CA GLU A 330 -9.37 -5.82 -13.40
C GLU A 330 -8.01 -5.29 -13.88
N ALA A 331 -7.73 -4.01 -13.60
CA ALA A 331 -6.41 -3.40 -13.78
C ALA A 331 -5.39 -3.84 -12.71
N LYS A 332 -5.62 -4.94 -11.97
CA LYS A 332 -4.72 -5.52 -10.94
C LYS A 332 -4.33 -4.56 -9.81
N GLY A 333 -5.05 -3.46 -9.66
CA GLY A 333 -4.81 -2.46 -8.63
C GLY A 333 -5.52 -2.77 -7.31
N ALA A 334 -5.21 -1.95 -6.31
CA ALA A 334 -5.91 -1.92 -5.02
C ALA A 334 -6.91 -0.75 -4.99
N PRO A 335 -8.22 -1.02 -4.98
CA PRO A 335 -9.24 0.01 -4.80
C PRO A 335 -9.33 0.46 -3.34
N VAL A 336 -9.38 1.77 -3.13
CA VAL A 336 -9.38 2.44 -1.83
C VAL A 336 -10.44 3.52 -1.80
N LEU A 337 -11.25 3.55 -0.73
CA LEU A 337 -12.28 4.58 -0.58
C LEU A 337 -11.62 5.90 -0.17
N ALA A 338 -11.72 6.92 -1.02
CA ALA A 338 -11.15 8.24 -0.76
C ALA A 338 -12.01 9.03 0.24
N HIS A 339 -11.33 9.71 1.15
CA HIS A 339 -11.85 10.66 2.11
C HIS A 339 -13.33 10.43 2.57
N PRO A 340 -13.68 9.25 3.12
CA PRO A 340 -15.05 8.89 3.51
C PRO A 340 -15.71 9.85 4.51
N GLY A 341 -14.91 10.54 5.34
CA GLY A 341 -15.35 11.57 6.28
C GLY A 341 -15.96 12.81 5.66
N LEU A 342 -15.72 13.08 4.36
CA LEU A 342 -16.34 14.20 3.67
C LEU A 342 -17.76 13.86 3.21
N THR A 343 -17.99 12.62 2.76
CA THR A 343 -19.31 12.16 2.31
C THR A 343 -20.18 11.69 3.47
N GLN A 344 -19.56 11.19 4.56
CA GLN A 344 -20.22 10.64 5.75
C GLN A 344 -21.19 9.49 5.44
N ARG A 345 -20.87 8.68 4.43
CA ARG A 345 -21.68 7.54 3.97
C ARG A 345 -21.11 6.19 4.39
N ASP A 346 -20.77 6.05 5.68
CA ASP A 346 -20.09 4.86 6.20
C ASP A 346 -20.89 3.57 5.99
N ASN A 347 -22.21 3.66 5.89
CA ASN A 347 -23.11 2.54 5.67
C ASN A 347 -22.81 1.81 4.35
N LEU A 348 -22.17 2.47 3.38
CA LEU A 348 -21.79 1.88 2.10
C LEU A 348 -20.54 1.00 2.20
N ILE A 349 -19.71 1.20 3.22
CA ILE A 349 -18.37 0.56 3.30
C ILE A 349 -18.49 -0.96 3.25
N GLU A 350 -19.51 -1.54 3.89
CA GLU A 350 -19.72 -2.99 3.85
C GLU A 350 -20.00 -3.51 2.44
N ASP A 351 -20.84 -2.80 1.66
CA ASP A 351 -21.12 -3.18 0.28
C ASP A 351 -19.89 -2.97 -0.62
N LEU A 352 -19.14 -1.88 -0.43
CA LEU A 352 -17.89 -1.65 -1.16
C LEU A 352 -16.86 -2.77 -0.88
N VAL A 353 -16.76 -3.25 0.36
CA VAL A 353 -15.93 -4.41 0.72
C VAL A 353 -16.38 -5.66 -0.04
N ARG A 354 -17.69 -5.91 -0.17
CA ARG A 354 -18.22 -7.03 -0.97
C ARG A 354 -17.88 -6.92 -2.44
N TYR A 355 -17.77 -5.69 -2.98
CA TYR A 355 -17.33 -5.45 -4.36
C TYR A 355 -15.81 -5.58 -4.54
N GLY A 356 -15.03 -5.72 -3.46
CA GLY A 356 -13.59 -5.97 -3.51
C GLY A 356 -12.71 -4.80 -3.06
N LEU A 357 -13.26 -3.82 -2.35
CA LEU A 357 -12.48 -2.73 -1.72
C LEU A 357 -11.32 -3.30 -0.88
N GLN A 358 -10.13 -2.72 -1.01
CA GLN A 358 -8.90 -3.21 -0.34
C GLN A 358 -8.34 -2.21 0.69
N GLY A 359 -8.74 -0.94 0.63
CA GLY A 359 -8.31 0.06 1.59
C GLY A 359 -9.34 1.17 1.81
N ILE A 360 -9.02 2.02 2.78
CA ILE A 360 -9.81 3.19 3.13
C ILE A 360 -8.86 4.32 3.53
N GLU A 361 -9.13 5.53 3.06
CA GLU A 361 -8.35 6.70 3.44
C GLU A 361 -8.70 7.14 4.87
N VAL A 362 -7.76 6.90 5.77
CA VAL A 362 -7.93 7.13 7.21
C VAL A 362 -7.27 8.43 7.65
N TYR A 363 -6.13 8.77 7.04
CA TYR A 363 -5.40 9.99 7.33
C TYR A 363 -5.68 11.00 6.22
N TYR A 364 -6.29 12.12 6.58
CA TYR A 364 -6.70 13.17 5.64
C TYR A 364 -6.64 14.54 6.35
N PRO A 365 -6.26 15.64 5.68
CA PRO A 365 -5.98 16.92 6.35
C PRO A 365 -7.12 17.48 7.20
N ALA A 366 -8.36 17.31 6.74
CA ALA A 366 -9.55 17.82 7.43
C ALA A 366 -10.02 16.94 8.60
N TYR A 367 -9.39 15.78 8.85
CA TYR A 367 -9.91 14.83 9.84
C TYR A 367 -9.47 15.15 11.25
N THR A 368 -10.45 15.11 12.16
CA THR A 368 -10.19 15.14 13.60
C THR A 368 -9.63 13.79 14.06
N LYS A 369 -9.01 13.76 15.25
CA LYS A 369 -8.57 12.50 15.88
C LYS A 369 -9.70 11.48 16.01
N ALA A 370 -10.91 11.92 16.36
CA ALA A 370 -12.08 11.06 16.46
C ALA A 370 -12.47 10.46 15.10
N THR A 371 -12.37 11.23 14.02
CA THR A 371 -12.60 10.76 12.65
C THR A 371 -11.57 9.70 12.25
N VAL A 372 -10.28 9.94 12.53
CA VAL A 372 -9.19 8.98 12.28
C VAL A 372 -9.43 7.68 13.06
N GLU A 373 -9.72 7.75 14.36
CA GLU A 373 -9.99 6.58 15.20
C GLU A 373 -11.20 5.76 14.71
N LYS A 374 -12.26 6.45 14.26
CA LYS A 374 -13.44 5.81 13.66
C LYS A 374 -13.06 5.01 12.42
N TYR A 375 -12.32 5.60 11.49
CA TYR A 375 -11.94 4.89 10.26
C TYR A 375 -10.86 3.84 10.48
N LEU A 376 -9.97 3.97 11.47
CA LEU A 376 -9.08 2.88 11.90
C LEU A 376 -9.89 1.67 12.41
N LYS A 377 -10.95 1.90 13.18
CA LYS A 377 -11.83 0.81 13.66
C LYS A 377 -12.54 0.12 12.50
N LEU A 378 -13.04 0.87 11.53
CA LEU A 378 -13.68 0.32 10.33
C LEU A 378 -12.68 -0.43 9.45
N ALA A 379 -11.47 0.12 9.26
CA ALA A 379 -10.40 -0.53 8.52
C ALA A 379 -10.05 -1.88 9.15
N LYS A 380 -9.89 -1.93 10.48
CA LYS A 380 -9.68 -3.19 11.21
C LYS A 380 -10.85 -4.15 11.10
N LYS A 381 -12.11 -3.65 11.21
CA LYS A 381 -13.33 -4.49 11.15
C LYS A 381 -13.42 -5.24 9.81
N TYR A 382 -13.09 -4.58 8.71
CA TYR A 382 -13.25 -5.12 7.36
C TYR A 382 -11.93 -5.57 6.71
N ASP A 383 -10.84 -5.65 7.48
CA ASP A 383 -9.50 -5.99 6.99
C ASP A 383 -9.04 -5.09 5.81
N LEU A 384 -9.33 -3.79 5.89
CA LEU A 384 -8.91 -2.80 4.90
C LEU A 384 -7.57 -2.16 5.29
N VAL A 385 -6.75 -1.87 4.29
CA VAL A 385 -5.50 -1.11 4.49
C VAL A 385 -5.84 0.35 4.78
N ALA A 386 -5.32 0.89 5.87
CA ALA A 386 -5.42 2.31 6.19
C ALA A 386 -4.43 3.11 5.33
N THR A 387 -4.94 3.98 4.45
CA THR A 387 -4.13 4.86 3.61
C THR A 387 -4.26 6.33 4.06
N GLY A 388 -3.52 7.21 3.39
CA GLY A 388 -3.62 8.64 3.60
C GLY A 388 -2.83 9.43 2.58
N GLY A 389 -3.26 10.68 2.37
CA GLY A 389 -2.57 11.62 1.51
C GLY A 389 -3.03 13.05 1.76
N SER A 390 -2.35 14.00 1.15
CA SER A 390 -2.61 15.42 1.33
C SER A 390 -3.85 15.91 0.59
N ASP A 391 -4.29 15.21 -0.45
CA ASP A 391 -5.29 15.71 -1.40
C ASP A 391 -4.87 17.07 -1.99
N PHE A 392 -3.58 17.18 -2.29
CA PHE A 392 -2.94 18.40 -2.77
C PHE A 392 -3.50 18.82 -4.14
N HIS A 393 -3.86 20.11 -4.26
CA HIS A 393 -4.35 20.73 -5.51
C HIS A 393 -3.55 22.01 -5.87
N GLY A 394 -2.37 22.22 -5.27
CA GLY A 394 -1.57 23.42 -5.47
C GLY A 394 -2.27 24.70 -4.98
N LYS A 395 -2.25 25.75 -5.80
CA LYS A 395 -2.76 27.09 -5.45
C LYS A 395 -4.27 27.11 -5.19
N ARG A 396 -5.00 26.06 -5.58
CA ARG A 396 -6.45 25.91 -5.35
C ARG A 396 -6.79 25.45 -3.93
N LYS A 397 -5.90 24.69 -3.28
CA LYS A 397 -6.01 24.27 -1.88
C LYS A 397 -4.67 24.52 -1.17
N VAL A 398 -4.40 25.78 -0.82
CA VAL A 398 -3.11 26.19 -0.22
C VAL A 398 -2.86 25.57 1.16
N ASP A 399 -3.93 25.15 1.83
CA ASP A 399 -3.97 24.62 3.20
C ASP A 399 -3.49 23.16 3.28
N THR A 400 -3.44 22.48 2.14
CA THR A 400 -3.12 21.05 2.01
C THR A 400 -1.89 20.83 1.12
N PRO A 401 -0.70 21.35 1.51
CA PRO A 401 0.53 21.13 0.75
C PRO A 401 0.90 19.64 0.71
N ILE A 402 1.74 19.25 -0.26
CA ILE A 402 2.32 17.89 -0.33
C ILE A 402 2.92 17.52 1.03
N ALA A 403 2.74 16.26 1.43
CA ALA A 403 3.16 15.70 2.71
C ALA A 403 2.47 16.28 3.96
N LYS A 404 1.44 17.16 3.82
CA LYS A 404 0.61 17.61 4.95
C LYS A 404 0.07 16.41 5.74
N ILE A 405 -0.31 15.37 5.02
CA ILE A 405 -0.50 14.02 5.51
C ILE A 405 0.48 13.13 4.77
N SER A 406 1.14 12.26 5.51
CA SER A 406 1.96 11.20 4.95
C SER A 406 1.81 9.94 5.79
N ILE A 407 2.08 8.80 5.18
CA ILE A 407 1.97 7.49 5.80
C ILE A 407 3.30 6.73 5.74
N PRO A 408 3.56 5.82 6.69
CA PRO A 408 4.75 4.99 6.67
C PRO A 408 4.68 3.92 5.58
N GLY A 409 5.84 3.58 5.03
CA GLY A 409 6.00 2.72 3.86
C GLY A 409 5.56 1.28 4.10
N ASN A 410 5.43 0.82 5.34
CA ASN A 410 4.83 -0.48 5.64
C ASN A 410 3.34 -0.55 5.23
N LEU A 411 2.59 0.56 5.33
CA LEU A 411 1.20 0.61 4.85
C LEU A 411 1.15 0.58 3.33
N VAL A 412 2.11 1.23 2.66
CA VAL A 412 2.24 1.17 1.19
C VAL A 412 2.62 -0.24 0.71
N LYS A 413 3.54 -0.92 1.42
CA LYS A 413 3.89 -2.33 1.16
C LYS A 413 2.67 -3.24 1.33
N LEU A 414 1.89 -3.05 2.39
CA LEU A 414 0.66 -3.80 2.62
C LEU A 414 -0.36 -3.57 1.51
N LEU A 415 -0.53 -2.32 1.06
CA LEU A 415 -1.40 -2.00 -0.07
C LEU A 415 -0.93 -2.69 -1.37
N LYS A 416 0.37 -2.69 -1.66
CA LYS A 416 0.95 -3.40 -2.82
C LYS A 416 0.73 -4.91 -2.74
N GLN A 417 0.74 -5.49 -1.54
CA GLN A 417 0.45 -6.92 -1.35
C GLN A 417 -1.01 -7.23 -1.68
N ARG A 418 -1.97 -6.32 -1.41
CA ARG A 418 -3.38 -6.51 -1.78
C ARG A 418 -3.58 -6.66 -3.29
N CYS A 419 -2.75 -6.05 -4.11
CA CYS A 419 -2.79 -6.18 -5.58
C CYS A 419 -2.42 -7.57 -6.09
N ARG A 420 -1.60 -8.32 -5.34
CA ARG A 420 -1.07 -9.65 -5.75
C ARG A 420 -2.01 -10.80 -5.45
N ASN A 421 -3.00 -10.59 -4.58
CA ASN A 421 -3.97 -11.61 -4.18
C ASN A 421 -5.26 -11.54 -5.04
N ASN A 422 -5.16 -11.01 -6.26
CA ASN A 422 -6.29 -10.80 -7.18
C ASN A 422 -6.40 -11.90 -8.21
#